data_AF-A0A3M1M9C7-F1
#
_entry.id   AF-A0A3M1M9C7-F1
#
_cell.length_a   1.000
_cell.length_b   1.000
_cell.length_c   1.000
_cell.angle_alpha   90.00
_cell.angle_beta   90.00
_cell.angle_gamma   90.00
#
_symmetry.space_group_name_H-M   'P 1'
#
loop_
_entity.id
_entity.type
_entity.pdbx_description
1 polymer ?
#
loop_
_entity_poly.entity_id
_entity_poly.type
_entity_poly.pdbx_seq_one_letter_code
_entity_poly.pdbx_strand_id
1 'polypeptide(L)'
;MTAYRGGNRVVLEMEAEVAGPLHIPRLAAPLRSAFWEPNAAGSQTGEPIQVKPEPDYWVVSWASRPGERARMVIEFDAPPRLLDELEPVVAVADGSLMLPAHLARTFGEKLRYEPQPFKNTVGYWVVPTDRAQWSFVVDRPGEFNVAILSGCGAVPGGRSAAMAFVRSTPGTPPSVPSKIDNGGLDRTTQDELEFEVHETGHFQNFQWRHLGTIRLDAGTYTLVVHPKRIANKALMDVRMIHLVRLPAAPPRR
;
A
#
# COMPACT_ATOMS: atom_id res chain seq x y z
N MET A 1 17.68 14.24 18.33
CA MET A 1 17.04 12.93 18.05
C MET A 1 17.83 12.29 16.93
N THR A 2 18.18 11.02 17.10
CA THR A 2 18.92 10.24 16.10
C THR A 2 18.09 9.04 15.70
N ALA A 3 18.01 8.75 14.41
CA ALA A 3 17.23 7.62 13.90
C ALA A 3 18.17 6.58 13.28
N TYR A 4 17.98 5.32 13.66
CA TYR A 4 18.71 4.17 13.13
C TYR A 4 17.73 3.21 12.48
N ARG A 5 18.08 2.68 11.32
CA ARG A 5 17.29 1.67 10.62
C ARG A 5 18.17 0.47 10.30
N GLY A 6 17.77 -0.72 10.73
CA GLY A 6 18.54 -1.94 10.54
C GLY A 6 17.70 -3.19 10.77
N GLY A 7 17.91 -4.22 9.94
CA GLY A 7 17.05 -5.41 9.92
C GLY A 7 15.58 -5.02 9.74
N ASN A 8 14.70 -5.55 10.59
CA ASN A 8 13.27 -5.23 10.60
C ASN A 8 12.92 -4.15 11.64
N ARG A 9 13.84 -3.26 11.98
CA ARG A 9 13.64 -2.27 13.05
C ARG A 9 14.03 -0.85 12.64
N VAL A 10 13.27 0.10 13.18
CA VAL A 10 13.67 1.51 13.30
C VAL A 10 13.81 1.82 14.78
N VAL A 11 14.92 2.41 15.16
CA VAL A 11 15.17 2.90 16.52
C VAL A 11 15.30 4.41 16.51
N LEU A 12 14.49 5.09 17.31
CA LEU A 12 14.55 6.54 17.49
C LEU A 12 15.12 6.83 18.87
N GLU A 13 16.30 7.43 18.91
CA GLU A 13 16.99 7.80 20.14
C GLU A 13 16.76 9.28 20.46
N MET A 14 16.30 9.52 21.68
CA MET A 14 15.99 10.85 22.21
C MET A 14 16.88 11.12 23.40
N GLU A 15 17.78 12.10 23.26
CA GLU A 15 18.73 12.54 24.30
C GLU A 15 18.26 13.78 25.05
N ALA A 16 17.17 14.41 24.60
CA ALA A 16 16.56 15.58 25.22
C ALA A 16 15.04 15.46 25.13
N GLU A 17 14.35 16.24 25.96
CA GLU A 17 12.88 16.30 25.94
C GLU A 17 12.39 16.83 24.58
N VAL A 18 11.37 16.16 24.03
CA VAL A 18 10.68 16.60 22.83
C VAL A 18 9.23 16.86 23.21
N ALA A 19 8.76 18.08 22.93
CA ALA A 19 7.50 18.62 23.44
C ALA A 19 6.22 17.99 22.86
N GLY A 20 6.31 16.92 22.06
CA GLY A 20 5.14 16.38 21.37
C GLY A 20 5.44 15.16 20.51
N PRO A 21 4.41 14.63 19.84
CA PRO A 21 4.55 13.46 18.99
C PRO A 21 5.56 13.69 17.86
N LEU A 22 6.22 12.61 17.44
CA LEU A 22 7.19 12.66 16.36
C LEU A 22 6.50 12.37 15.04
N HIS A 23 6.83 13.15 14.00
CA HIS A 23 6.42 12.85 12.65
C HIS A 23 7.60 12.17 11.95
N ILE A 24 7.38 10.93 11.50
CA ILE A 24 8.37 10.16 10.74
C ILE A 24 7.85 9.93 9.32
N PRO A 25 8.74 9.80 8.31
CA PRO A 25 8.31 9.43 6.97
C PRO A 25 7.50 8.13 6.98
N ARG A 26 6.50 8.01 6.10
CA ARG A 26 5.79 6.74 5.93
C ARG A 26 6.76 5.68 5.42
N LEU A 27 6.77 4.52 6.08
CA LEU A 27 7.61 3.38 5.72
C LEU A 27 6.80 2.33 4.95
N ALA A 28 7.47 1.65 4.03
CA ALA A 28 6.92 0.59 3.22
C ALA A 28 7.15 -0.79 3.85
N ALA A 29 6.58 -1.01 5.04
CA ALA A 29 6.56 -2.32 5.68
C ALA A 29 5.38 -2.43 6.66
N PRO A 30 4.82 -3.65 6.86
CA PRO A 30 3.82 -3.87 7.89
C PRO A 30 4.41 -3.67 9.29
N LEU A 31 3.71 -2.89 10.12
CA LEU A 31 4.08 -2.66 11.50
C LEU A 31 3.79 -3.92 12.31
N ARG A 32 4.78 -4.43 13.03
CA ARG A 32 4.62 -5.54 13.98
C ARG A 32 4.33 -5.05 15.38
N SER A 33 5.16 -4.13 15.87
CA SER A 33 5.09 -3.61 17.24
C SER A 33 5.75 -2.22 17.30
N ALA A 34 5.44 -1.45 18.34
CA ALA A 34 6.16 -0.22 18.64
C ALA A 34 6.16 0.00 20.16
N PHE A 35 7.33 0.16 20.76
CA PHE A 35 7.48 0.30 22.22
C PHE A 35 8.72 1.11 22.61
N TRP A 36 8.78 1.56 23.86
CA TRP A 36 9.99 2.08 24.49
C TRP A 36 10.94 0.94 24.85
N GLU A 37 12.20 1.00 24.44
CA GLU A 37 13.21 0.01 24.83
C GLU A 37 13.30 -0.05 26.37
N PRO A 38 13.23 -1.25 26.98
CA PRO A 38 13.31 -1.37 28.43
C PRO A 38 14.66 -0.88 28.98
N ASN A 39 14.62 0.03 29.95
CA ASN A 39 15.83 0.59 30.58
C ASN A 39 16.57 -0.40 31.51
N ALA A 40 15.96 -1.52 31.89
CA ALA A 40 16.52 -2.48 32.85
C ALA A 40 16.65 -3.88 32.24
N ALA A 41 17.82 -4.49 32.42
CA ALA A 41 18.09 -5.89 32.07
C ALA A 41 17.21 -6.82 32.92
N GLY A 42 15.99 -7.11 32.46
CA GLY A 42 15.04 -7.95 33.17
C GLY A 42 13.57 -7.69 32.85
N SER A 43 13.23 -6.48 32.38
CA SER A 43 11.89 -6.24 31.79
C SER A 43 11.89 -6.73 30.34
N GLN A 44 11.07 -7.74 30.05
CA GLN A 44 11.00 -8.33 28.70
C GLN A 44 10.16 -7.50 27.73
N THR A 45 9.32 -6.59 28.22
CA THR A 45 8.36 -5.84 27.39
C THR A 45 8.43 -4.35 27.69
N GLY A 46 8.74 -3.56 26.67
CA GLY A 46 8.69 -2.11 26.73
C GLY A 46 7.26 -1.57 26.80
N GLU A 47 7.09 -0.38 27.36
CA GLU A 47 5.81 0.33 27.30
C GLU A 47 5.43 0.64 25.83
N PRO A 48 4.18 0.37 25.41
CA PRO A 48 3.78 0.55 24.02
C PRO A 48 3.74 2.03 23.62
N ILE A 49 4.12 2.30 22.38
CA ILE A 49 3.95 3.61 21.73
C ILE A 49 2.95 3.48 20.59
N GLN A 50 2.24 4.58 20.32
CA GLN A 50 1.22 4.63 19.28
C GLN A 50 1.85 5.07 17.97
N VAL A 51 1.52 4.37 16.89
CA VAL A 51 1.88 4.74 15.52
C VAL A 51 0.59 4.96 14.75
N LYS A 52 0.29 6.22 14.44
CA LYS A 52 -0.89 6.63 13.68
C LYS A 52 -0.50 6.99 12.25
N PRO A 53 -1.09 6.34 11.22
CA PRO A 53 -0.80 6.67 9.83
C PRO A 53 -1.52 7.94 9.36
N GLU A 54 -0.76 8.84 8.74
CA GLU A 54 -1.25 9.91 7.87
C GLU A 54 -0.86 9.59 6.41
N PRO A 55 -1.37 10.32 5.39
CA PRO A 55 -1.13 9.99 3.98
C PRO A 55 0.35 9.76 3.61
N ASP A 56 1.24 10.67 4.03
CA ASP A 56 2.66 10.66 3.62
C ASP A 56 3.65 10.50 4.79
N TYR A 57 3.15 10.50 6.02
CA TYR A 57 3.97 10.40 7.24
C TYR A 57 3.22 9.63 8.32
N TRP A 58 3.91 9.17 9.35
CA TRP A 58 3.31 8.57 10.53
C TRP A 58 3.58 9.43 11.75
N VAL A 59 2.59 9.50 12.63
CA VAL A 59 2.68 10.18 13.92
C VAL A 59 2.98 9.12 14.98
N VAL A 60 4.14 9.24 15.60
CA VAL A 60 4.56 8.41 16.73
C VAL A 60 4.30 9.17 18.02
N SER A 61 3.44 8.66 18.88
CA SER A 61 3.04 9.30 20.13
C SER A 61 3.13 8.34 21.32
N TRP A 62 3.24 8.90 22.51
CA TRP A 62 3.43 8.18 23.76
C TRP A 62 2.65 8.84 24.89
N ALA A 63 2.30 8.08 25.92
CA ALA A 63 1.61 8.61 27.09
C ALA A 63 2.58 9.29 28.06
N SER A 64 3.70 8.62 28.35
CA SER A 64 4.78 9.17 29.17
C SER A 64 6.14 8.74 28.61
N ARG A 65 7.18 9.49 28.96
CA ARG A 65 8.56 9.20 28.55
C ARG A 65 9.27 8.52 29.71
N PRO A 66 9.94 7.38 29.51
CA PRO A 66 10.51 6.58 30.60
C PRO A 66 11.81 7.15 31.20
N GLY A 67 12.35 8.24 30.65
CA GLY A 67 13.56 8.89 31.17
C GLY A 67 14.17 9.94 30.23
N GLU A 68 15.25 10.57 30.67
CA GLU A 68 15.97 11.64 29.95
C GLU A 68 16.67 11.16 28.67
N ARG A 69 17.14 9.91 28.66
CA ARG A 69 17.57 9.19 27.47
C ARG A 69 16.62 8.03 27.25
N ALA A 70 15.96 8.01 26.11
CA ALA A 70 14.96 6.99 25.80
C ALA A 70 15.08 6.58 24.33
N ARG A 71 14.89 5.28 24.07
CA ARG A 71 14.94 4.71 22.73
C ARG A 71 13.57 4.13 22.40
N MET A 72 12.96 4.59 21.32
CA MET A 72 11.75 3.98 20.76
C MET A 72 12.16 2.91 19.77
N VAL A 73 11.58 1.73 19.86
CA VAL A 73 11.77 0.64 18.91
C VAL A 73 10.47 0.44 18.14
N ILE A 74 10.54 0.55 16.82
CA ILE A 74 9.44 0.24 15.91
C ILE A 74 9.87 -0.99 15.11
N GLU A 75 9.13 -2.09 15.27
CA GLU A 75 9.42 -3.36 14.62
C GLU A 75 8.45 -3.61 13.47
N PHE A 76 8.95 -4.29 12.44
CA PHE A 76 8.25 -4.57 11.21
C PHE A 76 8.28 -6.07 10.86
N ASP A 77 7.37 -6.50 10.00
CA ASP A 77 7.40 -7.87 9.46
C ASP A 77 8.41 -8.05 8.32
N ALA A 78 8.89 -6.94 7.76
CA ALA A 78 9.91 -6.90 6.71
C ALA A 78 10.84 -5.70 6.93
N PRO A 79 12.05 -5.67 6.33
CA PRO A 79 12.93 -4.52 6.41
C PRO A 79 12.23 -3.23 5.93
N PRO A 80 12.07 -2.21 6.78
CA PRO A 80 11.34 -1.00 6.41
C PRO A 80 12.12 -0.18 5.37
N ARG A 81 11.43 0.23 4.31
CA ARG A 81 11.99 1.07 3.22
C ARG A 81 11.30 2.42 3.19
N LEU A 82 12.01 3.47 2.81
CA LEU A 82 11.39 4.72 2.38
C LEU A 82 10.74 4.49 1.00
N LEU A 83 9.74 5.29 0.64
CA LEU A 83 9.04 5.11 -0.63
C LEU A 83 9.96 5.26 -1.83
N ASP A 84 10.92 6.18 -1.78
CA ASP A 84 11.87 6.43 -2.88
C ASP A 84 12.98 5.38 -2.96
N GLU A 85 13.01 4.43 -2.03
CA GLU A 85 13.87 3.25 -2.09
C GLU A 85 13.12 2.02 -2.63
N LEU A 86 11.85 2.16 -3.00
CA LEU A 86 11.07 1.04 -3.54
C LEU A 86 11.48 0.75 -4.98
N GLU A 87 11.81 -0.51 -5.20
CA GLU A 87 12.00 -1.07 -6.54
C GLU A 87 10.67 -1.61 -7.07
N PRO A 88 10.47 -1.63 -8.40
CA PRO A 88 9.33 -2.30 -9.01
C PRO A 88 9.23 -3.77 -8.57
N VAL A 89 8.02 -4.22 -8.27
CA VAL A 89 7.75 -5.63 -7.98
C VAL A 89 8.06 -6.48 -9.21
N VAL A 90 8.78 -7.58 -9.00
CA VAL A 90 9.06 -8.60 -10.02
C VAL A 90 8.27 -9.87 -9.71
N ALA A 91 8.02 -10.67 -10.74
CA ALA A 91 7.29 -11.93 -10.57
C ALA A 91 8.07 -12.90 -9.66
N VAL A 92 7.35 -13.65 -8.83
CA VAL A 92 7.95 -14.76 -8.07
C VAL A 92 8.14 -15.98 -8.99
N ALA A 93 8.70 -17.08 -8.46
CA ALA A 93 9.10 -18.24 -9.26
C ALA A 93 7.96 -18.89 -10.09
N ASP A 94 6.70 -18.76 -9.64
CA ASP A 94 5.52 -19.25 -10.38
C ASP A 94 5.04 -18.30 -11.48
N GLY A 95 5.72 -17.17 -11.68
CA GLY A 95 5.40 -16.15 -12.67
C GLY A 95 4.32 -15.16 -12.22
N SER A 96 3.84 -15.25 -10.98
CA SER A 96 2.84 -14.32 -10.45
C SER A 96 3.44 -13.07 -9.82
N LEU A 97 2.71 -11.96 -9.89
CA LEU A 97 3.10 -10.68 -9.30
C LEU A 97 2.20 -10.39 -8.10
N MET A 98 2.81 -10.24 -6.93
CA MET A 98 2.11 -9.90 -5.68
C MET A 98 2.39 -8.44 -5.33
N LEU A 99 1.35 -7.61 -5.35
CA LEU A 99 1.40 -6.16 -5.12
C LEU A 99 0.75 -5.85 -3.76
N PRO A 100 1.46 -5.99 -2.63
CA PRO A 100 0.91 -5.76 -1.30
C PRO A 100 0.73 -4.26 -1.01
N ALA A 101 -0.20 -3.93 -0.10
CA ALA A 101 -0.52 -2.56 0.29
C ALA A 101 0.69 -1.74 0.78
N HIS A 102 1.63 -2.36 1.49
CA HIS A 102 2.79 -1.65 2.04
C HIS A 102 3.75 -1.12 0.95
N LEU A 103 3.68 -1.64 -0.28
CA LEU A 103 4.45 -1.14 -1.43
C LEU A 103 3.67 -0.12 -2.28
N ALA A 104 2.40 0.14 -1.95
CA ALA A 104 1.60 1.12 -2.67
C ALA A 104 2.13 2.54 -2.41
N ARG A 105 2.17 3.41 -3.41
CA ARG A 105 2.21 4.86 -3.23
C ARG A 105 0.78 5.39 -3.20
N THR A 106 0.46 6.23 -2.23
CA THR A 106 -0.86 6.85 -2.09
C THR A 106 -0.79 8.31 -2.53
N PHE A 107 -1.82 8.78 -3.22
CA PHE A 107 -1.91 10.18 -3.65
C PHE A 107 -3.31 10.71 -3.36
N GLY A 108 -3.38 12.00 -3.02
CA GLY A 108 -4.62 12.69 -2.74
C GLY A 108 -4.67 13.20 -1.29
N GLU A 109 -5.87 13.38 -0.75
CA GLU A 109 -6.07 14.07 0.52
C GLU A 109 -6.18 13.13 1.73
N LYS A 110 -6.85 11.99 1.58
CA LYS A 110 -7.23 11.13 2.73
C LYS A 110 -6.64 9.73 2.67
N LEU A 111 -6.47 9.17 1.48
CA LEU A 111 -5.96 7.83 1.24
C LEU A 111 -4.58 7.64 1.86
N ARG A 112 -4.40 6.53 2.56
CA ARG A 112 -3.16 6.24 3.30
C ARG A 112 -2.93 4.74 3.42
N TYR A 113 -1.68 4.36 3.64
CA TYR A 113 -1.34 3.02 4.07
C TYR A 113 -1.49 2.90 5.60
N GLU A 114 -2.27 1.92 6.05
CA GLU A 114 -2.53 1.61 7.45
C GLU A 114 -1.72 0.38 7.87
N PRO A 115 -0.58 0.55 8.57
CA PRO A 115 0.43 -0.49 8.70
C PRO A 115 0.14 -1.53 9.79
N GLN A 116 -0.86 -1.30 10.65
CA GLN A 116 -1.13 -2.20 11.79
C GLN A 116 -1.45 -3.63 11.30
N PRO A 117 -1.03 -4.70 12.02
CA PRO A 117 -1.12 -6.07 11.52
C PRO A 117 -2.53 -6.49 11.08
N PHE A 118 -3.55 -6.09 11.86
CA PHE A 118 -4.95 -6.40 11.58
C PHE A 118 -5.54 -5.60 10.41
N LYS A 119 -4.84 -4.55 9.95
CA LYS A 119 -5.22 -3.69 8.82
C LYS A 119 -4.34 -3.93 7.60
N ASN A 120 -3.05 -3.62 7.67
CA ASN A 120 -2.05 -3.78 6.60
C ASN A 120 -2.66 -3.50 5.21
N THR A 121 -3.24 -2.32 5.03
CA THR A 121 -4.11 -2.00 3.89
C THR A 121 -3.89 -0.58 3.41
N VAL A 122 -4.18 -0.32 2.14
CA VAL A 122 -4.48 1.04 1.68
C VAL A 122 -5.95 1.29 2.00
N GLY A 123 -6.24 2.30 2.82
CA GLY A 123 -7.58 2.60 3.34
C GLY A 123 -7.83 4.11 3.42
N TYR A 124 -8.90 4.51 4.10
CA TYR A 124 -9.39 5.91 4.11
C TYR A 124 -9.78 6.44 2.71
N TRP A 125 -10.21 5.54 1.82
CA TRP A 125 -10.53 5.88 0.45
C TRP A 125 -11.92 6.52 0.33
N VAL A 126 -12.02 7.79 0.71
CA VAL A 126 -13.28 8.54 0.81
C VAL A 126 -13.37 9.70 -0.18
N VAL A 127 -12.24 10.09 -0.76
CA VAL A 127 -12.16 11.19 -1.73
C VAL A 127 -12.07 10.61 -3.14
N PRO A 128 -12.98 10.97 -4.07
CA PRO A 128 -13.03 10.40 -5.42
C PRO A 128 -11.76 10.62 -6.27
N THR A 129 -10.95 11.62 -5.96
CA THR A 129 -9.70 11.94 -6.67
C THR A 129 -8.45 11.28 -6.06
N ASP A 130 -8.59 10.60 -4.93
CA ASP A 130 -7.50 9.85 -4.31
C ASP A 130 -7.24 8.55 -5.07
N ARG A 131 -5.97 8.12 -5.11
CA ARG A 131 -5.53 6.97 -5.92
C ARG A 131 -4.33 6.27 -5.32
N ALA A 132 -4.24 4.96 -5.54
CA ALA A 132 -3.11 4.13 -5.13
C ALA A 132 -2.32 3.65 -6.34
N GLN A 133 -1.01 3.50 -6.20
CA GLN A 133 -0.13 3.07 -7.27
C GLN A 133 0.88 2.01 -6.84
N TRP A 134 1.16 1.07 -7.74
CA TRP A 134 2.23 0.08 -7.57
C TRP A 134 3.08 0.05 -8.83
N SER A 135 4.40 -0.01 -8.66
CA SER A 135 5.33 -0.24 -9.77
C SER A 135 5.67 -1.73 -9.86
N PHE A 136 5.69 -2.29 -11.07
CA PHE A 136 6.02 -3.69 -11.29
C PHE A 136 6.62 -3.94 -12.68
N VAL A 137 7.24 -5.10 -12.87
CA VAL A 137 7.86 -5.53 -14.13
C VAL A 137 7.12 -6.73 -14.69
N VAL A 138 6.80 -6.65 -15.98
CA VAL A 138 6.38 -7.77 -16.80
C VAL A 138 7.58 -8.24 -17.61
N ASP A 139 8.04 -9.47 -17.35
CA ASP A 139 9.23 -10.06 -17.99
C ASP A 139 8.99 -10.46 -19.46
N ARG A 140 7.77 -10.88 -19.80
CA ARG A 140 7.35 -11.29 -21.14
C ARG A 140 5.90 -10.93 -21.43
N PRO A 141 5.49 -10.70 -22.68
CA PRO A 141 4.09 -10.41 -23.02
C PRO A 141 3.14 -11.56 -22.64
N GLY A 142 1.90 -11.24 -22.28
CA GLY A 142 0.86 -12.24 -22.05
C GLY A 142 -0.44 -11.69 -21.49
N GLU A 143 -1.40 -12.59 -21.32
CA GLU A 143 -2.64 -12.33 -20.58
C GLU A 143 -2.44 -12.67 -19.10
N PHE A 144 -3.06 -11.89 -18.23
CA PHE A 144 -2.98 -12.05 -16.78
C PHE A 144 -4.39 -12.03 -16.18
N ASN A 145 -4.69 -12.98 -15.31
CA ASN A 145 -5.83 -12.89 -14.41
C ASN A 145 -5.49 -11.91 -13.28
N VAL A 146 -6.40 -10.98 -13.01
CA VAL A 146 -6.27 -9.97 -11.98
C VAL A 146 -7.18 -10.31 -10.81
N ALA A 147 -6.63 -10.38 -9.61
CA ALA A 147 -7.38 -10.51 -8.38
C ALA A 147 -7.01 -9.43 -7.37
N ILE A 148 -7.97 -9.04 -6.54
CA ILE A 148 -7.80 -8.08 -5.44
C ILE A 148 -8.19 -8.74 -4.13
N LEU A 149 -7.40 -8.50 -3.09
CA LEU A 149 -7.73 -8.78 -1.71
C LEU A 149 -8.19 -7.48 -1.06
N SER A 150 -9.50 -7.33 -0.93
CA SER A 150 -10.11 -6.10 -0.41
C SER A 150 -11.17 -6.36 0.65
N GLY A 151 -11.40 -5.39 1.52
CA GLY A 151 -12.51 -5.37 2.46
C GLY A 151 -13.39 -4.13 2.22
N CYS A 152 -14.69 -4.28 2.45
CA CYS A 152 -15.65 -3.18 2.29
C CYS A 152 -16.78 -3.34 3.32
N GLY A 153 -17.06 -2.29 4.08
CA GLY A 153 -18.19 -2.26 5.00
C GLY A 153 -19.54 -2.34 4.27
N ALA A 154 -20.53 -2.91 4.95
CA ALA A 154 -21.90 -3.02 4.45
C ALA A 154 -22.58 -1.65 4.39
N VAL A 155 -22.81 -1.12 3.19
CA VAL A 155 -23.61 0.10 2.98
C VAL A 155 -24.27 0.08 1.59
N PRO A 156 -25.55 0.47 1.50
CA PRO A 156 -26.31 0.44 0.26
C PRO A 156 -25.70 1.29 -0.86
N GLY A 157 -25.93 0.93 -2.12
CA GLY A 157 -25.78 1.88 -3.22
C GLY A 157 -24.70 1.56 -4.22
N GLY A 158 -23.97 0.44 -4.15
CA GLY A 158 -23.02 0.03 -5.20
C GLY A 158 -21.80 0.97 -5.33
N ARG A 159 -20.66 0.43 -5.73
CA ARG A 159 -19.39 1.15 -5.72
C ARG A 159 -18.53 0.57 -6.81
N SER A 160 -17.80 1.41 -7.52
CA SER A 160 -16.93 0.94 -8.58
C SER A 160 -15.60 1.67 -8.58
N ALA A 161 -14.60 0.96 -9.08
CA ALA A 161 -13.23 1.41 -9.21
C ALA A 161 -12.67 0.90 -10.53
N ALA A 162 -11.52 1.44 -10.93
CA ALA A 162 -10.78 0.94 -12.07
C ALA A 162 -9.32 0.70 -11.73
N MET A 163 -8.71 -0.24 -12.46
CA MET A 163 -7.29 -0.59 -12.44
C MET A 163 -6.69 -0.28 -13.81
N ALA A 164 -5.96 0.82 -13.93
CA ALA A 164 -5.26 1.20 -15.14
C ALA A 164 -3.81 0.72 -15.11
N PHE A 165 -3.37 0.06 -16.19
CA PHE A 165 -2.02 -0.50 -16.33
C PHE A 165 -1.18 0.40 -17.25
N VAL A 166 -0.44 1.33 -16.65
CA VAL A 166 0.30 2.38 -17.35
C VAL A 166 1.74 1.93 -17.60
N ARG A 167 2.16 1.88 -18.87
CA ARG A 167 3.56 1.57 -19.18
C ARG A 167 4.45 2.73 -18.73
N SER A 168 5.49 2.42 -17.97
CA SER A 168 6.45 3.41 -17.52
C SER A 168 7.42 3.73 -18.65
N THR A 169 7.63 5.03 -18.90
CA THR A 169 8.66 5.50 -19.82
C THR A 169 9.96 5.70 -19.03
N PRO A 170 11.10 5.13 -19.45
CA PRO A 170 12.38 5.36 -18.79
C PRO A 170 12.69 6.86 -18.69
N GLY A 171 13.09 7.32 -17.50
CA GLY A 171 13.44 8.73 -17.26
C GLY A 171 12.25 9.67 -17.01
N THR A 172 11.01 9.19 -17.15
CA THR A 172 9.82 9.94 -16.73
C THR A 172 9.36 9.41 -15.37
N PRO A 173 9.17 10.26 -14.34
CA PRO A 173 8.45 9.85 -13.15
C PRO A 173 7.09 9.28 -13.57
N PRO A 174 6.47 8.35 -12.81
CA PRO A 174 5.13 7.90 -13.11
C PRO A 174 4.19 9.11 -13.23
N SER A 175 3.90 9.52 -14.47
CA SER A 175 2.99 10.62 -14.73
C SER A 175 1.60 10.03 -14.60
N VAL A 176 1.02 10.22 -13.42
CA VAL A 176 -0.41 9.99 -13.24
C VAL A 176 -1.15 10.84 -14.27
N PRO A 177 -2.14 10.32 -15.00
CA PRO A 177 -3.07 11.18 -15.73
C PRO A 177 -3.60 12.25 -14.78
N SER A 178 -3.29 13.52 -15.04
CA SER A 178 -3.78 14.67 -14.23
C SER A 178 -5.31 14.79 -14.27
N LYS A 179 -5.94 14.10 -15.24
CA LYS A 179 -7.35 13.78 -15.28
C LYS A 179 -7.49 12.34 -15.77
N ILE A 180 -8.24 11.55 -15.03
CA ILE A 180 -8.98 10.43 -15.62
C ILE A 180 -10.34 11.05 -15.93
N ASP A 181 -10.38 11.87 -16.97
CA ASP A 181 -11.63 12.39 -17.50
C ASP A 181 -12.46 11.21 -18.05
N ASN A 182 -13.79 11.35 -17.97
CA ASN A 182 -14.79 10.35 -18.35
C ASN A 182 -14.79 9.98 -19.86
N GLY A 183 -13.64 9.93 -20.55
CA GLY A 183 -13.61 9.75 -22.00
C GLY A 183 -12.31 9.30 -22.66
N GLY A 184 -11.24 8.96 -21.93
CA GLY A 184 -10.06 8.40 -22.61
C GLY A 184 -8.85 8.18 -21.73
N LEU A 185 -8.34 6.96 -21.79
CA LEU A 185 -7.10 6.54 -21.18
C LEU A 185 -5.91 7.32 -21.78
N ASP A 186 -4.95 7.78 -20.96
CA ASP A 186 -3.69 8.38 -21.44
C ASP A 186 -2.99 7.43 -22.41
N ARG A 187 -2.31 7.95 -23.45
CA ARG A 187 -1.64 7.19 -24.53
C ARG A 187 -0.61 6.15 -24.05
N THR A 188 -0.23 6.22 -22.78
CA THR A 188 0.72 5.34 -22.08
C THR A 188 0.04 4.14 -21.41
N THR A 189 -1.28 4.15 -21.29
CA THR A 189 -2.01 3.08 -20.63
C THR A 189 -2.31 1.97 -21.62
N GLN A 190 -1.93 0.76 -21.23
CA GLN A 190 -2.04 -0.39 -22.09
C GLN A 190 -3.37 -1.12 -21.92
N ASP A 191 -3.86 -1.22 -20.70
CA ASP A 191 -5.11 -1.92 -20.40
C ASP A 191 -5.76 -1.31 -19.16
N GLU A 192 -7.06 -1.52 -19.00
CA GLU A 192 -7.84 -1.07 -17.85
C GLU A 192 -8.95 -2.07 -17.52
N LEU A 193 -9.15 -2.31 -16.21
CA LEU A 193 -10.31 -3.07 -15.71
C LEU A 193 -11.15 -2.19 -14.80
N GLU A 194 -12.41 -1.97 -15.19
CA GLU A 194 -13.43 -1.47 -14.26
C GLU A 194 -14.07 -2.64 -13.51
N PHE A 195 -14.37 -2.43 -12.22
CA PHE A 195 -14.98 -3.46 -11.38
C PHE A 195 -15.89 -2.87 -10.31
N GLU A 196 -16.90 -3.64 -9.92
CA GLU A 196 -17.73 -3.36 -8.76
C GLU A 196 -17.04 -3.82 -7.48
N VAL A 197 -17.12 -2.98 -6.44
CA VAL A 197 -16.65 -3.30 -5.09
C VAL A 197 -17.76 -4.00 -4.34
N HIS A 198 -17.54 -5.28 -4.03
CA HIS A 198 -18.46 -6.09 -3.27
C HIS A 198 -18.26 -5.90 -1.75
N GLU A 199 -19.37 -5.86 -1.03
CA GLU A 199 -19.34 -5.80 0.43
C GLU A 199 -18.74 -7.07 1.03
N THR A 200 -18.02 -6.91 2.13
CA THR A 200 -17.49 -8.02 2.92
C THR A 200 -17.98 -7.97 4.36
N GLY A 201 -18.96 -7.12 4.66
CA GLY A 201 -19.53 -6.92 6.00
C GLY A 201 -18.71 -5.98 6.89
N HIS A 202 -17.38 -5.98 6.76
CA HIS A 202 -16.48 -5.10 7.51
C HIS A 202 -15.21 -4.80 6.70
N PHE A 203 -14.65 -3.59 6.83
CA PHE A 203 -13.45 -3.17 6.08
C PHE A 203 -12.21 -4.04 6.33
N GLN A 204 -12.14 -4.70 7.49
CA GLN A 204 -11.05 -5.64 7.82
C GLN A 204 -11.37 -7.11 7.50
N ASN A 205 -12.57 -7.41 6.96
CA ASN A 205 -12.90 -8.73 6.46
C ASN A 205 -12.48 -8.83 4.99
N PHE A 206 -11.20 -9.08 4.76
CA PHE A 206 -10.62 -9.09 3.41
C PHE A 206 -11.00 -10.37 2.66
N GLN A 207 -11.48 -10.22 1.42
CA GLN A 207 -11.83 -11.33 0.55
C GLN A 207 -11.16 -11.19 -0.81
N TRP A 208 -10.65 -12.30 -1.33
CA TRP A 208 -10.15 -12.35 -2.70
C TRP A 208 -11.30 -12.27 -3.70
N ARG A 209 -11.15 -11.43 -4.73
CA ARG A 209 -12.08 -11.29 -5.84
C ARG A 209 -11.31 -11.27 -7.15
N HIS A 210 -11.71 -12.13 -8.08
CA HIS A 210 -11.24 -12.09 -9.46
C HIS A 210 -11.96 -10.97 -10.21
N LEU A 211 -11.19 -10.11 -10.87
CA LEU A 211 -11.70 -8.91 -11.55
C LEU A 211 -11.80 -9.09 -13.07
N GLY A 212 -11.06 -10.04 -13.62
CA GLY A 212 -11.02 -10.30 -15.06
C GLY A 212 -9.59 -10.55 -15.54
N THR A 213 -9.38 -10.32 -16.82
CA THR A 213 -8.09 -10.55 -17.48
C THR A 213 -7.63 -9.31 -18.24
N ILE A 214 -6.34 -9.05 -18.23
CA ILE A 214 -5.68 -7.96 -18.97
C ILE A 214 -4.53 -8.50 -19.80
N ARG A 215 -4.15 -7.77 -20.85
CA ARG A 215 -3.02 -8.11 -21.72
C ARG A 215 -1.91 -7.07 -21.58
N LEU A 216 -0.75 -7.50 -21.10
CA LEU A 216 0.45 -6.66 -20.97
C LEU A 216 1.56 -7.19 -21.86
N ASP A 217 2.37 -6.30 -22.42
CA ASP A 217 3.64 -6.69 -23.03
C ASP A 217 4.75 -6.67 -21.99
N ALA A 218 5.96 -7.07 -22.39
CA ALA A 218 7.13 -6.91 -21.54
C ALA A 218 7.41 -5.42 -21.29
N GLY A 219 7.76 -5.09 -20.05
CA GLY A 219 8.11 -3.73 -19.65
C GLY A 219 7.87 -3.44 -18.17
N THR A 220 8.21 -2.23 -17.75
CA THR A 220 7.89 -1.70 -16.43
C THR A 220 6.54 -0.99 -16.48
N TYR A 221 5.71 -1.23 -15.48
CA TYR A 221 4.37 -0.68 -15.38
C TYR A 221 4.16 0.03 -14.04
N THR A 222 3.27 1.01 -14.06
CA THR A 222 2.58 1.53 -12.89
C THR A 222 1.13 1.08 -12.97
N LEU A 223 0.70 0.24 -12.03
CA LEU A 223 -0.72 -0.03 -11.79
C LEU A 223 -1.30 1.15 -11.01
N VAL A 224 -2.36 1.77 -11.53
CA VAL A 224 -3.11 2.82 -10.85
C VAL A 224 -4.50 2.29 -10.51
N VAL A 225 -4.84 2.30 -9.22
CA VAL A 225 -6.19 2.01 -8.76
C VAL A 225 -6.84 3.33 -8.36
N HIS A 226 -8.04 3.60 -8.87
CA HIS A 226 -8.78 4.82 -8.55
C HIS A 226 -10.30 4.60 -8.51
N PRO A 227 -11.04 5.45 -7.76
CA PRO A 227 -12.49 5.39 -7.72
C PRO A 227 -13.11 5.73 -9.08
N LYS A 228 -14.20 5.05 -9.42
CA LYS A 228 -15.18 5.47 -10.43
C LYS A 228 -16.45 5.98 -9.76
N ARG A 229 -16.85 5.32 -8.67
CA ARG A 229 -18.00 5.71 -7.86
C ARG A 229 -17.82 5.30 -6.40
N ILE A 230 -17.80 6.29 -5.52
CA ILE A 230 -17.86 6.08 -4.07
C ILE A 230 -19.31 6.29 -3.63
N ALA A 231 -19.97 5.22 -3.17
CA ALA A 231 -21.24 5.34 -2.47
C ALA A 231 -21.02 5.39 -0.95
N ASN A 232 -21.72 6.31 -0.29
CA ASN A 232 -21.64 6.57 1.14
C ASN A 232 -20.24 6.96 1.64
N LYS A 233 -19.72 6.24 2.64
CA LYS A 233 -18.61 6.69 3.50
C LYS A 233 -17.22 6.42 2.93
N ALA A 234 -17.02 5.32 2.20
CA ALA A 234 -15.70 4.92 1.68
C ALA A 234 -15.85 3.89 0.55
N LEU A 235 -14.84 3.83 -0.33
CA LEU A 235 -14.75 2.89 -1.45
C LEU A 235 -14.47 1.47 -0.96
N MET A 236 -13.25 1.19 -0.50
CA MET A 236 -12.78 -0.11 0.01
C MET A 236 -11.43 0.05 0.73
N ASP A 237 -11.04 -0.98 1.46
CA ASP A 237 -9.67 -1.21 1.94
C ASP A 237 -8.99 -2.24 1.04
N VAL A 238 -7.82 -1.94 0.49
CA VAL A 238 -7.04 -2.84 -0.39
C VAL A 238 -5.78 -3.34 0.31
N ARG A 239 -5.71 -4.65 0.57
CA ARG A 239 -4.56 -5.29 1.21
C ARG A 239 -3.55 -5.84 0.19
N MET A 240 -4.02 -6.30 -0.98
CA MET A 240 -3.15 -6.89 -2.00
C MET A 240 -3.82 -6.91 -3.38
N ILE A 241 -3.00 -6.85 -4.44
CA ILE A 241 -3.40 -7.17 -5.81
C ILE A 241 -2.49 -8.29 -6.31
N HIS A 242 -3.07 -9.24 -7.04
CA HIS A 242 -2.37 -10.41 -7.58
C HIS A 242 -2.60 -10.50 -9.08
N LEU A 243 -1.51 -10.58 -9.84
CA LEU A 243 -1.55 -10.85 -11.28
C LEU A 243 -0.96 -12.23 -11.53
N VAL A 244 -1.74 -13.11 -12.16
CA VAL A 244 -1.31 -14.45 -12.54
C VAL A 244 -1.32 -14.56 -14.05
N ARG A 245 -0.16 -14.81 -14.65
CA ARG A 245 -0.06 -15.04 -16.09
C ARG A 245 -0.87 -16.28 -16.47
N LEU A 246 -1.74 -16.13 -17.47
CA LEU A 246 -2.48 -17.25 -18.03
C LEU A 246 -1.57 -18.10 -18.93
N PRO A 247 -1.80 -19.42 -19.00
CA PRO A 247 -1.16 -20.27 -19.99
C PRO A 247 -1.36 -19.70 -21.40
N ALA A 248 -0.35 -19.80 -22.26
CA ALA A 248 -0.50 -19.43 -23.66
C ALA A 248 -1.65 -20.24 -24.27
N ALA A 249 -2.55 -19.57 -25.00
CA ALA A 249 -3.58 -20.27 -25.75
C ALA A 249 -2.92 -21.29 -26.69
N PRO A 250 -3.44 -22.53 -26.80
CA PRO A 250 -2.90 -23.49 -27.74
C PRO A 250 -2.97 -22.92 -29.16
N PRO A 251 -1.99 -23.23 -30.03
CA PRO A 251 -2.00 -22.75 -31.40
C PRO A 251 -3.31 -23.17 -32.07
N ARG A 252 -3.96 -22.22 -32.76
CA ARG A 252 -5.14 -22.53 -33.57
C ARG A 252 -4.71 -23.53 -34.65
N ARG A 253 -5.36 -24.69 -34.67
CA ARG A 253 -5.19 -25.70 -35.71
C ARG A 253 -5.83 -25.25 -37.01
#